data_AF-A0A8T2RVF6-F1
#
_entry.id   AF-A0A8T2RVF6-F1
#
_cell.length_a   1.000
_cell.length_b   1.000
_cell.length_c   1.000
_cell.angle_alpha   90.00
_cell.angle_beta   90.00
_cell.angle_gamma   90.00
#
_symmetry.space_group_name_H-M   'P 1'
#
loop_
_entity.id
_entity.type
_entity.pdbx_description
1 polymer ?
#
loop_
_entity_poly.entity_id
_entity_poly.type
_entity_poly.pdbx_seq_one_letter_code
_entity_poly.pdbx_strand_id
1 'polypeptide(L)'
;MHERWEVAKGEHFDDDKLLFSVKKSSVVQFKTHLEVFLKENESEETPDFEVKGNFFEREAQIFHKDQLIAEVKRKYSVGNVLLDKHTFCVVIHPNVDQAFVVALVIIMDRIHED
;
A
#
# COMPACT_ATOMS: atom_id res chain seq x y z
N MET A 1 -8.35 -11.33 -15.62
CA MET A 1 -8.82 -10.20 -14.81
C MET A 1 -7.66 -9.78 -13.92
N HIS A 2 -7.26 -8.51 -13.95
CA HIS A 2 -6.32 -7.97 -12.98
C HIS A 2 -7.10 -7.68 -11.70
N GLU A 3 -6.63 -8.19 -10.55
CA GLU A 3 -7.20 -7.83 -9.26
C GLU A 3 -6.97 -6.34 -9.00
N ARG A 4 -8.04 -5.63 -8.65
CA ARG A 4 -8.04 -4.20 -8.33
C ARG A 4 -8.74 -4.03 -6.99
N TRP A 5 -8.18 -3.16 -6.17
CA TRP A 5 -8.76 -2.74 -4.90
C TRP A 5 -9.16 -1.28 -5.01
N GLU A 6 -10.32 -0.94 -4.47
CA GLU A 6 -10.87 0.40 -4.53
C GLU A 6 -11.17 0.89 -3.13
N VAL A 7 -10.75 2.12 -2.84
CA VAL A 7 -10.87 2.72 -1.51
C VAL A 7 -11.81 3.89 -1.58
N ALA A 8 -12.94 3.78 -0.89
CA ALA A 8 -13.96 4.82 -0.80
C ALA A 8 -14.03 5.40 0.63
N LYS A 9 -14.47 6.65 0.72
CA LYS A 9 -14.64 7.33 2.01
C LYS A 9 -15.87 6.83 2.76
N GLY A 10 -15.71 6.54 4.05
CA GLY A 10 -16.78 6.14 4.96
C GLY A 10 -16.80 4.64 5.20
N GLU A 11 -17.92 4.13 5.71
CA GLU A 11 -18.03 2.73 6.12
C GLU A 11 -18.52 1.81 4.99
N HIS A 12 -19.11 2.37 3.94
CA HIS A 12 -19.73 1.63 2.84
C HIS A 12 -19.11 2.07 1.52
N PHE A 13 -18.94 1.12 0.61
CA PHE A 13 -18.45 1.40 -0.73
C PHE A 13 -19.48 2.23 -1.50
N ASP A 14 -19.00 3.30 -2.13
CA ASP A 14 -19.78 4.26 -2.90
C ASP A 14 -18.85 4.91 -3.94
N ASP A 15 -19.13 4.73 -5.23
CA ASP A 15 -18.32 5.22 -6.35
C ASP A 15 -18.16 6.75 -6.31
N ASP A 16 -19.20 7.46 -5.85
CA ASP A 16 -19.15 8.91 -5.71
C ASP A 16 -18.13 9.33 -4.65
N LYS A 17 -17.86 8.45 -3.68
CA LYS A 17 -16.89 8.62 -2.59
C LYS A 17 -15.56 7.92 -2.82
N LEU A 18 -15.31 7.38 -4.01
CA LEU A 18 -14.01 6.80 -4.36
C LEU A 18 -12.89 7.82 -4.12
N LEU A 19 -11.80 7.38 -3.49
CA LEU A 19 -10.62 8.19 -3.22
C LEU A 19 -9.48 7.78 -4.15
N PHE A 20 -9.21 6.48 -4.22
CA PHE A 20 -8.17 5.92 -5.07
C PHE A 20 -8.41 4.44 -5.35
N SER A 21 -7.70 3.94 -6.34
CA SER A 21 -7.64 2.53 -6.68
C SER A 21 -6.20 2.01 -6.61
N VAL A 22 -6.05 0.72 -6.41
CA VAL A 22 -4.77 0.02 -6.33
C VAL A 22 -4.80 -1.17 -7.26
N LYS A 23 -3.76 -1.35 -8.07
CA LYS A 23 -3.57 -2.53 -8.93
C LYS A 23 -2.16 -3.08 -8.79
N LYS A 24 -2.00 -4.39 -9.00
CA LYS A 24 -0.69 -5.01 -9.16
C LYS A 24 -0.11 -4.56 -10.51
N SER A 25 1.14 -4.10 -10.54
CA SER A 25 1.79 -3.72 -11.82
C SER A 25 1.99 -4.90 -12.77
N SER A 26 1.99 -6.14 -12.26
CA SER A 26 2.05 -7.37 -13.04
C SER A 26 1.34 -8.52 -12.31
N VAL A 27 0.82 -9.48 -13.08
CA VAL A 27 0.20 -10.72 -12.56
C VAL A 27 1.23 -11.63 -11.91
N VAL A 28 2.46 -11.63 -12.42
CA VAL A 28 3.59 -12.39 -11.87
C VAL A 28 4.62 -11.40 -11.36
N GLN A 29 4.82 -11.39 -10.04
CA GLN A 29 5.74 -10.49 -9.36
C GLN A 29 6.61 -11.28 -8.37
N PHE A 30 7.93 -11.20 -8.50
CA PHE A 30 8.88 -11.71 -7.50
C PHE A 30 8.98 -10.81 -6.26
N LYS A 31 8.61 -9.53 -6.42
CA LYS A 31 8.58 -8.49 -5.38
C LYS A 31 7.28 -7.71 -5.53
N THR A 32 6.64 -7.40 -4.42
CA THR A 32 5.39 -6.64 -4.38
C THR A 32 5.60 -5.28 -5.06
N HIS A 33 4.84 -5.02 -6.13
CA HIS A 33 4.79 -3.72 -6.79
C HIS A 33 3.34 -3.35 -7.08
N LEU A 34 2.82 -2.39 -6.31
CA LEU A 34 1.46 -1.88 -6.46
C LEU A 34 1.51 -0.47 -7.03
N GLU A 35 0.57 -0.19 -7.92
CA GLU A 35 0.33 1.11 -8.52
C GLU A 35 -0.97 1.67 -7.97
N VAL A 36 -0.93 2.94 -7.56
CA VAL A 36 -2.06 3.64 -6.94
C VAL A 36 -2.46 4.81 -7.84
N PHE A 37 -3.75 4.90 -8.12
CA PHE A 37 -4.34 5.95 -8.96
C PHE A 37 -5.40 6.69 -8.15
N LEU A 38 -5.24 8.00 -8.01
CA LEU A 38 -6.26 8.86 -7.41
C LEU A 38 -7.49 8.93 -8.31
N LYS A 39 -8.67 9.20 -7.74
CA LYS A 39 -9.93 9.31 -8.51
C LYS A 39 -9.82 10.32 -9.66
N GLU A 40 -9.06 11.39 -9.47
CA GLU A 40 -8.85 12.45 -10.46
C GLU A 40 -7.95 12.01 -11.64
N ASN A 41 -7.23 10.90 -11.51
CA ASN A 41 -6.35 10.36 -12.55
C ASN A 41 -7.09 9.38 -13.47
N GLU A 42 -7.98 9.92 -14.31
CA GLU A 42 -8.84 9.12 -15.19
C GLU A 42 -8.08 8.40 -16.32
N SER A 43 -6.92 8.93 -16.73
CA SER A 43 -6.15 8.33 -17.83
C SER A 43 -5.39 7.06 -17.40
N GLU A 44 -5.03 6.98 -16.11
CA GLU A 44 -4.18 5.92 -15.54
C GLU A 44 -2.88 5.64 -16.33
N GLU A 45 -2.38 6.62 -17.10
CA GLU A 45 -1.15 6.47 -17.91
C GLU A 45 0.08 6.34 -17.02
N THR A 46 0.09 7.06 -15.89
CA THR A 46 1.14 7.01 -14.88
C THR A 46 0.51 6.92 -13.49
N PRO A 47 1.04 6.07 -12.58
CA PRO A 47 0.55 5.99 -11.21
C PRO A 47 0.86 7.28 -10.45
N ASP A 48 -0.05 7.69 -9.57
CA ASP A 48 0.18 8.79 -8.64
C ASP A 48 1.14 8.36 -7.53
N PHE A 49 0.95 7.14 -7.03
CA PHE A 49 1.83 6.55 -6.02
C PHE A 49 2.23 5.13 -6.41
N GLU A 50 3.39 4.73 -5.92
CA GLU A 50 3.89 3.37 -6.09
C GLU A 50 4.25 2.78 -4.74
N VAL A 51 3.88 1.52 -4.55
CA VAL A 51 4.32 0.72 -3.41
C VAL A 51 5.27 -0.35 -3.91
N LYS A 52 6.52 -0.33 -3.44
CA LYS A 52 7.57 -1.24 -3.90
C LYS A 52 8.16 -1.95 -2.69
N GLY A 53 8.40 -3.26 -2.78
CA GLY A 53 9.09 -3.95 -1.69
C GLY A 53 9.00 -5.47 -1.72
N ASN A 54 9.49 -6.07 -0.64
CA ASN A 54 9.29 -7.48 -0.35
C ASN A 54 8.35 -7.62 0.85
N PHE A 55 7.08 -7.84 0.57
CA PHE A 55 6.09 -7.92 1.64
C PHE A 55 6.25 -9.19 2.50
N PHE A 56 6.76 -10.30 1.95
CA PHE A 56 7.10 -11.48 2.77
C PHE A 56 8.10 -11.16 3.88
N GLU A 57 8.99 -10.20 3.63
CA GLU A 57 9.97 -9.69 4.60
C GLU A 57 9.44 -8.50 5.42
N ARG A 58 8.20 -8.07 5.17
CA ARG A 58 7.56 -6.86 5.73
C ARG A 58 8.38 -5.59 5.49
N GLU A 59 8.92 -5.51 4.29
CA GLU A 59 9.69 -4.36 3.82
C GLU A 59 8.99 -3.80 2.60
N ALA A 60 8.42 -2.60 2.75
CA ALA A 60 7.77 -1.90 1.65
C ALA A 60 8.06 -0.41 1.75
N GLN A 61 8.11 0.25 0.60
CA GLN A 61 8.34 1.67 0.46
C GLN A 61 7.21 2.24 -0.39
N ILE A 62 6.63 3.34 0.07
CA ILE A 62 5.54 4.04 -0.60
C ILE A 62 6.10 5.34 -1.14
N PHE A 63 5.95 5.54 -2.44
CA PHE A 63 6.46 6.69 -3.17
C PHE A 63 5.33 7.51 -3.75
N HIS A 64 5.46 8.83 -3.68
CA HIS A 64 4.73 9.77 -4.52
C HIS A 64 5.67 10.16 -5.66
N LYS A 65 5.45 9.60 -6.86
CA LYS A 65 6.43 9.66 -7.96
C LYS A 65 7.81 9.14 -7.48
N ASP A 66 8.84 9.98 -7.48
CA ASP A 66 10.19 9.61 -7.03
C ASP A 66 10.45 9.91 -5.54
N GLN A 67 9.49 10.52 -4.84
CA GLN A 67 9.65 10.90 -3.44
C GLN A 67 9.17 9.79 -2.52
N LEU A 68 10.05 9.30 -1.66
CA LEU A 68 9.68 8.40 -0.56
C LEU A 68 8.82 9.13 0.46
N ILE A 69 7.62 8.61 0.75
CA ILE A 69 6.66 9.23 1.68
C ILE A 69 6.35 8.35 2.89
N ALA A 70 6.53 7.04 2.79
CA ALA A 70 6.41 6.14 3.93
C ALA A 70 7.20 4.85 3.70
N GLU A 71 7.59 4.21 4.81
CA GLU A 71 8.33 2.95 4.82
C GLU A 71 7.70 1.98 5.83
N VAL A 72 7.37 0.77 5.38
CA VAL A 72 7.07 -0.37 6.23
C VAL A 72 8.38 -1.09 6.52
N LYS A 73 8.69 -1.26 7.81
CA LYS A 73 9.90 -1.90 8.30
C LYS A 73 9.56 -3.10 9.15
N ARG A 74 10.39 -4.13 9.05
CA ARG A 74 10.40 -5.22 10.02
C ARG A 74 11.02 -4.75 11.34
N LYS A 75 10.25 -4.77 12.43
CA LYS A 75 10.79 -4.50 13.76
C LYS A 75 11.17 -5.82 14.43
N TYR A 76 12.47 -6.00 14.69
CA TYR A 76 12.97 -7.03 15.61
C TYR A 76 12.91 -6.45 17.03
N SER A 77 12.09 -7.03 17.92
CA SER A 77 12.12 -6.63 19.33
C SER A 77 13.40 -7.13 20.00
N VAL A 78 13.96 -6.35 20.92
CA VAL A 78 15.07 -6.77 21.79
C VAL A 78 14.60 -7.98 22.59
N GLY A 79 15.09 -9.17 22.24
CA GLY A 79 14.65 -10.44 22.81
C GLY A 79 14.15 -11.49 21.81
N ASN A 80 14.30 -11.29 20.49
CA ASN A 80 13.92 -12.25 19.44
C ASN A 80 12.44 -12.65 19.44
N VAL A 81 11.57 -11.89 20.09
CA VAL A 81 10.12 -12.08 19.93
C VAL A 81 9.75 -11.49 18.58
N LEU A 82 9.53 -12.37 17.59
CA LEU A 82 8.86 -11.98 16.35
C LEU A 82 7.53 -11.36 16.77
N LEU A 83 7.33 -10.08 16.43
CA LEU A 83 5.99 -9.52 16.41
C LEU A 83 5.12 -10.43 15.54
N ASP A 84 3.86 -10.58 15.92
CA ASP A 84 2.91 -11.45 15.21
C ASP A 84 2.88 -11.14 13.70
N LYS A 85 2.29 -12.03 12.90
CA LYS A 85 2.26 -11.88 11.43
C LYS A 85 1.63 -10.58 10.94
N HIS A 86 0.78 -9.96 11.75
CA HIS A 86 -0.06 -8.82 11.38
C HIS A 86 0.40 -7.50 12.01
N THR A 87 1.52 -7.49 12.73
CA THR A 87 2.10 -6.26 13.27
C THR A 87 3.08 -5.65 12.28
N PHE A 88 2.81 -4.41 11.87
CA PHE A 88 3.66 -3.64 10.97
C PHE A 88 4.24 -2.43 11.70
N CYS A 89 5.51 -2.11 11.45
CA CYS A 89 6.11 -0.86 11.88
C CYS A 89 6.17 0.06 10.66
N VAL A 90 5.44 1.16 10.70
CA VAL A 90 5.34 2.10 9.58
C VAL A 90 5.96 3.44 9.98
N VAL A 91 6.90 3.91 9.18
CA VAL A 91 7.49 5.25 9.29
C VAL A 91 6.80 6.12 8.24
N ILE A 92 6.09 7.16 8.67
CA ILE A 92 5.35 8.06 7.80
C ILE A 92 6.04 9.42 7.81
N HIS A 93 6.38 9.95 6.64
CA HIS A 93 7.04 11.25 6.53
C HIS A 93 6.09 12.41 6.90
N PRO A 94 6.63 13.57 7.32
CA PRO A 94 5.81 14.74 7.61
C PRO A 94 4.90 15.13 6.43
N ASN A 95 3.69 15.60 6.75
CA ASN A 95 2.68 16.05 5.79
C ASN A 95 2.08 14.96 4.88
N VAL A 96 2.25 13.68 5.25
CA VAL A 96 1.62 12.55 4.55
C VAL A 96 0.37 12.12 5.31
N ASP A 97 -0.71 11.83 4.58
CA ASP A 97 -1.96 11.31 5.15
C ASP A 97 -1.73 9.91 5.73
N GLN A 98 -1.93 9.78 7.05
CA GLN A 98 -1.71 8.52 7.75
C GLN A 98 -2.78 7.48 7.42
N ALA A 99 -4.03 7.89 7.19
CA ALA A 99 -5.11 6.98 6.85
C ALA A 99 -4.89 6.38 5.45
N PHE A 100 -4.42 7.19 4.51
CA PHE A 100 -3.99 6.73 3.19
C PHE A 100 -2.90 5.65 3.29
N VAL A 101 -1.83 5.91 4.05
CA VAL A 101 -0.74 4.95 4.24
C VAL A 101 -1.23 3.65 4.90
N VAL A 102 -2.06 3.75 5.94
CA VAL A 102 -2.63 2.58 6.62
C VAL A 102 -3.52 1.76 5.69
N ALA A 103 -4.33 2.41 4.85
CA ALA A 103 -5.15 1.71 3.84
C ALA A 103 -4.28 0.90 2.86
N LEU A 104 -3.16 1.46 2.39
CA LEU A 104 -2.21 0.72 1.54
C LEU A 104 -1.60 -0.47 2.28
N VAL A 105 -1.27 -0.33 3.57
CA VAL A 105 -0.75 -1.44 4.38
C VAL A 105 -1.78 -2.57 4.52
N ILE A 106 -3.06 -2.24 4.74
CA ILE A 106 -4.15 -3.23 4.82
C ILE A 106 -4.34 -3.94 3.48
N ILE A 107 -4.33 -3.21 2.37
CA ILE A 107 -4.44 -3.80 1.02
C ILE A 107 -3.26 -4.74 0.76
N MET A 108 -2.04 -4.33 1.12
CA MET A 108 -0.87 -5.19 1.01
C MET A 108 -1.01 -6.46 1.84
N ASP A 109 -1.46 -6.36 3.10
CA ASP A 109 -1.68 -7.53 3.97
C ASP A 109 -2.67 -8.51 3.34
N ARG A 110 -3.81 -8.00 2.86
CA ARG A 110 -4.85 -8.80 2.22
C ARG A 110 -4.36 -9.52 0.97
N ILE A 111 -3.52 -8.88 0.15
CA ILE A 111 -2.94 -9.47 -1.06
C ILE A 111 -2.06 -10.70 -0.77
N HIS A 112 -1.44 -10.77 0.40
CA HIS A 112 -0.50 -11.84 0.77
C HIS A 112 -1.07 -12.84 1.77
N GLU A 113 -2.26 -12.60 2.32
CA GLU A 113 -3.02 -13.57 3.09
C GLU A 113 -3.75 -14.60 2.22
N ASP A 114 -3.98 -14.30 0.94
CA ASP A 114 -4.56 -15.20 -0.07
C ASP A 114 -3.47 -15.98 -0.84
#